data_AF-A0A2W5D553-F1
#
_entry.id   AF-A0A2W5D553-F1
#
_cell.length_a   1.000
_cell.length_b   1.000
_cell.length_c   1.000
_cell.angle_alpha   90.00
_cell.angle_beta   90.00
_cell.angle_gamma   90.00
#
_symmetry.space_group_name_H-M   'P 1'
#
loop_
_entity.id
_entity.type
_entity.pdbx_description
1 polymer ?
#
loop_
_entity_poly.entity_id
_entity_poly.type
_entity_poly.pdbx_seq_one_letter_code
_entity_poly.pdbx_strand_id
1 'polypeptide(L)' 'PDQEELAREIRANGWENVGWQNLTGGIVALHSGTKPLD' A
#
# COMPACT_ATOMS: atom_id res chain seq x y z
N PRO A 1 -9.97 4.50 5.24
CA PRO A 1 -9.43 4.68 3.88
C PRO A 1 -9.81 3.48 3.01
N ASP A 2 -10.14 3.71 1.74
CA ASP A 2 -10.15 2.62 0.77
C ASP A 2 -8.72 2.16 0.45
N GLN A 3 -8.57 1.16 -0.41
CA GLN A 3 -7.26 0.58 -0.71
C GLN A 3 -6.32 1.58 -1.40
N GLU A 4 -6.87 2.47 -2.22
CA GLU A 4 -6.09 3.50 -2.92
C GLU A 4 -5.66 4.60 -1.95
N GLU A 5 -6.56 5.04 -1.08
CA GLU A 5 -6.29 6.04 -0.06
C GLU A 5 -5.24 5.55 0.93
N LEU A 6 -5.32 4.30 1.38
CA LEU A 6 -4.30 3.73 2.28
C LEU A 6 -2.95 3.58 1.59
N ALA A 7 -2.91 3.19 0.31
CA ALA A 7 -1.66 3.17 -0.46
C ALA A 7 -1.06 4.58 -0.62
N ARG A 8 -1.89 5.62 -0.80
CA ARG A 8 -1.43 7.03 -0.82
C ARG A 8 -0.87 7.46 0.52
N GLU A 9 -1.51 7.09 1.63
CA GLU A 9 -1.03 7.39 2.98
C GLU A 9 0.32 6.71 3.27
N ILE A 10 0.48 5.43 2.90
CA ILE A 10 1.76 4.71 3.06
C ILE A 10 2.86 5.40 2.24
N ARG A 11 2.58 5.77 0.99
CA ARG A 11 3.53 6.51 0.14
C ARG A 11 3.90 7.87 0.75
N ALA A 12 2.93 8.60 1.29
CA ALA A 12 3.16 9.90 1.93
C ALA A 12 4.10 9.80 3.15
N ASN A 13 4.25 8.60 3.74
CA ASN A 13 5.17 8.33 4.84
C ASN A 13 6.56 7.83 4.40
N GLY A 14 6.94 8.06 3.13
CA GLY A 14 8.30 7.84 2.63
C GLY A 14 8.59 6.43 2.10
N TRP A 15 7.55 5.62 1.89
CA TRP A 15 7.67 4.34 1.19
C TRP A 15 7.50 4.52 -0.31
N GLU A 16 8.24 3.72 -1.10
CA GLU A 16 8.17 3.72 -2.55
C GLU A 16 7.55 2.43 -3.09
N ASN A 17 7.19 2.45 -4.38
CA ASN A 17 6.58 1.30 -5.09
C ASN A 17 5.37 0.73 -4.34
N VAL A 18 4.59 1.61 -3.70
CA VAL A 18 3.47 1.22 -2.85
C VAL A 18 2.31 0.72 -3.71
N GLY A 19 1.77 -0.43 -3.34
CA GLY A 19 0.60 -1.03 -3.98
C GLY A 19 -0.19 -1.92 -3.03
N TRP A 20 -1.24 -2.55 -3.56
CA TRP A 20 -2.05 -3.48 -2.82
C TRP A 20 -2.55 -4.63 -3.67
N GLN A 21 -2.87 -5.72 -2.99
CA GLN A 21 -3.56 -6.85 -3.58
C GLN A 21 -4.75 -7.24 -2.71
N ASN A 22 -5.93 -7.23 -3.30
CA ASN A 22 -7.14 -7.75 -2.67
C ASN A 22 -7.04 -9.28 -2.53
N LEU A 23 -7.36 -9.79 -1.36
CA LEU A 23 -7.50 -11.21 -1.07
C LEU A 23 -8.95 -11.50 -0.66
N THR A 24 -9.37 -12.75 -0.84
CA THR A 24 -10.73 -13.19 -0.44
C THR A 24 -11.83 -12.27 -0.99
N GLY A 25 -11.75 -11.92 -2.28
CA GLY A 25 -12.74 -11.04 -2.93
C GLY A 25 -12.74 -9.59 -2.45
N GLY A 26 -11.69 -9.13 -1.77
CA GLY A 26 -11.58 -7.77 -1.24
C GLY A 26 -12.02 -7.60 0.21
N ILE A 27 -12.29 -8.69 0.93
CA ILE A 27 -12.53 -8.65 2.39
C ILE A 27 -11.28 -8.19 3.14
N VAL A 28 -10.10 -8.61 2.67
CA VAL A 28 -8.81 -8.12 3.17
C VAL A 28 -7.91 -7.75 2.00
N ALA A 29 -6.90 -6.93 2.26
CA ALA A 29 -5.85 -6.61 1.29
C ALA A 29 -4.47 -6.65 1.95
N LEU A 30 -3.48 -7.07 1.17
CA LEU A 30 -2.07 -6.93 1.53
C LEU A 30 -1.52 -5.66 0.89
N HIS A 31 -0.97 -4.75 1.70
CA HIS A 31 -0.20 -3.61 1.22
C HIS A 31 1.29 -3.94 1.26
N SER A 32 2.01 -3.51 0.23
CA SER A 32 3.46 -3.67 0.13
C SER A 32 4.10 -2.38 -0.39
N GLY A 33 5.31 -2.11 0.07
CA GLY A 33 6.15 -1.02 -0.39
C GLY A 33 7.61 -1.29 -0.04
N THR A 34 8.53 -0.59 -0.70
CA THR A 34 9.98 -0.69 -0.46
C THR A 34 10.47 0.59 0.18
N LYS A 35 11.28 0.48 1.23
CA LYS A 35 11.99 1.64 1.78
C LYS A 35 13.12 2.00 0.80
N PRO A 36 13.20 3.25 0.33
CA PRO A 36 14.34 3.68 -0.48
C PRO A 36 15.64 3.55 0.33
N LEU A 37 16.70 3.12 -0.34
CA LEU A 37 18.06 3.18 0.20
C LEU A 37 18.69 4.44 -0.37
N ASP A 38 19.25 5.29 0.50
CA ASP A 38 19.99 6.50 0.11
C ASP A 38 21.17 6.19 -0.82
#